data_AF-A0A4Q7J0B9-F1
#
_entry.id   AF-A0A4Q7J0B9-F1
#
_cell.length_a   1.000
_cell.length_b   1.000
_cell.length_c   1.000
_cell.angle_alpha   90.00
_cell.angle_beta   90.00
_cell.angle_gamma   90.00
#
_symmetry.space_group_name_H-M   'P 1'
#
loop_
_entity.id
_entity.type
_entity.pdbx_description
1 polymer ?
#
loop_
_entity_poly.entity_id
_entity_poly.type
_entity_poly.pdbx_seq_one_letter_code
_entity_poly.pdbx_strand_id
1 'polypeptide(L)'
;MTTTMPGIPDPSTVLRRVDNRLATRAGDDPLPPETIDEFAEAVRRQIMEPLAAGAAAPVDDGELEELRGQLADAEQRATTATTDLADLRRQLDELADVQARAEVYRQERDAEAAENQRLATLLEEARRAASEVADELERVRGEVPAEAEHRHAYPWDDPKGVPGSCACGHAYPRTLPPVDTDDEPEAAAPEPWAGLLGRVRAELKGWPA
;
A
#
# COMPACT_ATOMS: atom_id res chain seq x y z
N MET A 1 -57.56 55.47 -30.27
CA MET A 1 -56.56 56.14 -29.40
C MET A 1 -55.21 55.95 -30.05
N THR A 2 -54.65 57.01 -30.64
CA THR A 2 -53.36 56.96 -31.34
C THR A 2 -52.24 57.16 -30.32
N THR A 3 -51.57 56.06 -29.97
CA THR A 3 -50.40 56.06 -29.08
C THR A 3 -49.22 56.66 -29.82
N THR A 4 -48.87 57.91 -29.50
CA THR A 4 -47.65 58.57 -29.96
C THR A 4 -46.44 57.84 -29.40
N MET A 5 -45.72 57.07 -30.22
CA MET A 5 -44.42 56.54 -29.82
C MET A 5 -43.48 57.73 -29.54
N PRO A 6 -42.76 57.75 -28.40
CA PRO A 6 -41.74 58.75 -28.18
C PRO A 6 -40.66 58.59 -29.27
N GLY A 7 -40.40 59.68 -30.00
CA GLY A 7 -39.42 59.68 -31.08
C GLY A 7 -38.05 59.24 -30.57
N ILE A 8 -37.38 58.39 -31.36
CA ILE A 8 -36.02 57.93 -31.08
C ILE A 8 -35.14 59.18 -30.83
N PRO A 9 -34.46 59.28 -29.67
CA PRO A 9 -33.63 60.44 -29.36
C PRO A 9 -32.51 60.61 -30.38
N ASP A 10 -32.23 61.85 -30.77
CA ASP A 10 -31.14 62.15 -31.70
C ASP A 10 -29.77 61.65 -31.17
N PRO A 11 -29.01 60.86 -31.94
CA PRO A 11 -27.73 60.31 -31.54
C PRO A 11 -26.70 61.36 -31.07
N SER A 12 -26.65 62.53 -31.71
CA SER A 12 -25.70 63.58 -31.31
C SER A 12 -26.02 64.08 -29.90
N THR A 13 -27.30 64.30 -29.60
CA THR A 13 -27.75 64.71 -28.27
C THR A 13 -27.40 63.68 -27.19
N VAL A 14 -27.56 62.39 -27.49
CA VAL A 14 -27.22 61.31 -26.54
C VAL A 14 -25.71 61.19 -26.35
N LEU A 15 -24.94 61.18 -27.43
CA LEU A 15 -23.49 61.04 -27.40
C LEU A 15 -22.84 62.22 -26.67
N ARG A 16 -23.24 63.47 -26.95
CA ARG A 16 -22.75 64.65 -26.23
C ARG A 16 -23.01 64.57 -24.72
N ARG A 17 -24.18 64.08 -24.31
CA ARG A 17 -24.52 63.94 -22.89
C ARG A 17 -23.67 62.87 -22.20
N VAL A 18 -23.40 61.76 -22.88
CA VAL A 18 -22.56 60.68 -22.35
C VAL A 18 -21.11 61.12 -22.28
N ASP A 19 -20.60 61.75 -23.33
CA ASP A 19 -19.23 62.28 -23.41
C ASP A 19 -18.95 63.28 -22.29
N ASN A 20 -19.82 64.29 -22.11
CA ASN A 20 -19.71 65.24 -21.00
C ASN A 20 -19.69 64.57 -19.61
N ARG A 21 -20.47 63.50 -19.42
CA ARG A 21 -20.50 62.75 -18.17
C ARG A 21 -19.20 61.96 -17.95
N LEU A 22 -18.61 61.41 -19.01
CA LEU A 22 -17.35 60.68 -18.97
C LEU A 22 -16.18 61.64 -18.73
N ALA A 23 -16.12 62.75 -19.46
CA ALA A 23 -15.15 63.84 -19.29
C ALA A 23 -15.12 64.33 -17.83
N THR A 24 -16.30 64.65 -17.25
CA THR A 24 -16.41 65.07 -15.85
C THR A 24 -15.91 64.03 -14.85
N ARG A 25 -16.10 62.74 -15.14
CA ARG A 25 -15.68 61.64 -14.26
C ARG A 25 -14.18 61.34 -14.37
N ALA A 26 -13.61 61.48 -15.56
CA ALA A 26 -12.21 61.21 -15.85
C ALA A 26 -11.30 62.41 -15.54
N GLY A 27 -11.86 63.62 -15.47
CA GLY A 27 -11.09 64.87 -15.34
C GLY A 27 -10.50 65.37 -16.66
N ASP A 28 -11.00 64.87 -17.78
CA ASP A 28 -10.59 65.24 -19.14
C ASP A 28 -11.59 66.23 -19.76
N ASP A 29 -11.16 66.92 -20.82
CA ASP A 29 -12.06 67.76 -21.63
C ASP A 29 -12.95 66.89 -22.55
N PRO A 30 -14.22 67.28 -22.77
CA PRO A 30 -15.10 66.57 -23.70
C PRO A 30 -14.57 66.64 -25.13
N LEU A 31 -14.96 65.66 -25.94
CA LEU A 31 -14.55 65.60 -27.34
C LEU A 31 -15.07 66.81 -28.12
N PRO A 32 -14.35 67.26 -29.16
CA PRO A 32 -14.81 68.32 -30.04
C PRO A 32 -16.18 67.97 -30.65
N PRO A 33 -17.09 68.96 -30.79
CA PRO A 33 -18.46 68.70 -31.25
C PRO A 33 -18.51 68.09 -32.65
N GLU A 34 -17.61 68.51 -33.54
CA GLU A 34 -17.40 67.91 -34.87
C GLU A 34 -17.12 66.40 -34.82
N THR A 35 -16.30 65.94 -33.88
CA THR A 35 -16.01 64.51 -33.72
C THR A 35 -17.25 63.74 -33.26
N ILE A 36 -18.02 64.30 -32.33
CA ILE A 36 -19.25 63.69 -31.84
C ILE A 36 -20.31 63.63 -32.94
N ASP A 37 -20.38 64.66 -33.79
CA ASP A 37 -21.31 64.73 -34.90
C ASP A 37 -20.97 63.73 -36.02
N GLU A 38 -19.68 63.50 -36.29
CA GLU A 38 -19.22 62.44 -37.20
C GLU A 38 -19.63 61.04 -36.69
N PHE A 39 -19.47 60.78 -35.39
CA PHE A 39 -19.96 59.54 -34.79
C PHE A 39 -21.49 59.44 -34.81
N ALA A 40 -22.19 60.53 -34.51
CA ALA A 40 -23.64 60.58 -34.56
C ALA A 40 -24.17 60.30 -35.97
N GLU A 41 -23.49 60.80 -37.00
CA GLU A 41 -23.82 60.55 -38.40
C GLU A 41 -23.55 59.10 -38.81
N ALA A 42 -22.43 58.53 -38.38
CA ALA A 42 -22.15 57.10 -38.58
C ALA A 42 -23.22 56.22 -37.93
N VAL A 43 -23.64 56.55 -36.70
CA VAL A 43 -24.72 55.85 -35.97
C VAL A 43 -26.06 56.02 -36.68
N ARG A 44 -26.38 57.23 -37.17
CA ARG A 44 -27.58 57.46 -37.97
C ARG A 44 -27.60 56.57 -39.21
N ARG A 45 -26.53 56.59 -40.00
CA ARG A 45 -26.43 55.84 -41.25
C ARG A 45 -26.40 54.32 -41.07
N GLN A 46 -25.70 53.83 -40.06
CA GLN A 46 -25.52 52.38 -39.88
C GLN A 46 -26.62 51.70 -39.08
N ILE A 47 -27.30 52.42 -38.19
CA ILE A 47 -28.24 51.82 -37.23
C ILE A 47 -29.62 52.42 -37.38
N MET A 48 -29.75 53.75 -37.29
CA MET A 48 -31.07 54.37 -37.26
C MET A 48 -31.78 54.39 -38.61
N GLU A 49 -31.05 54.66 -39.69
CA GLU A 49 -31.62 54.63 -41.06
C GLU A 49 -32.09 53.21 -41.44
N PRO A 50 -31.32 52.13 -41.23
CA PRO A 50 -31.81 50.77 -41.44
C PRO A 50 -33.00 50.41 -40.55
N LEU A 51 -32.98 50.78 -39.26
CA LEU A 51 -34.13 50.53 -38.37
C LEU A 51 -35.39 51.30 -38.82
N ALA A 52 -35.25 52.58 -39.18
CA ALA A 52 -36.35 53.43 -39.62
C ALA A 52 -36.92 53.00 -40.99
N ALA A 53 -36.07 52.46 -41.87
CA ALA A 53 -36.45 51.86 -43.14
C ALA A 53 -37.04 50.44 -42.99
N GLY A 54 -37.11 49.89 -41.77
CA GLY A 54 -37.53 48.50 -41.52
C GLY A 54 -36.55 47.45 -42.08
N ALA A 55 -35.33 47.88 -42.40
CA ALA A 55 -34.23 47.08 -42.97
C ALA A 55 -33.27 46.54 -41.89
N ALA A 56 -33.72 46.39 -40.64
CA ALA A 56 -33.06 45.45 -39.74
C ALA A 56 -33.19 44.09 -40.41
N ALA A 57 -32.07 43.46 -40.77
CA ALA A 57 -32.09 42.13 -41.36
C ALA A 57 -32.95 41.25 -40.45
N PRO A 58 -34.04 40.65 -40.97
CA PRO A 58 -34.85 39.77 -40.17
C PRO A 58 -33.91 38.67 -39.71
N VAL A 59 -33.77 38.51 -38.40
CA VAL A 59 -33.10 37.34 -37.86
C VAL A 59 -33.94 36.17 -38.35
N ASP A 60 -33.36 35.31 -39.18
CA ASP A 60 -34.08 34.14 -39.69
C ASP A 60 -34.36 33.23 -38.50
N ASP A 61 -35.64 33.05 -38.19
CA ASP A 61 -36.08 32.19 -37.09
C ASP A 61 -35.53 30.76 -37.27
N GLY A 62 -35.27 30.33 -38.51
CA GLY A 62 -34.61 29.07 -38.84
C GLY A 62 -33.15 29.00 -38.37
N GLU A 63 -32.38 30.06 -38.61
CA GLU A 63 -30.97 30.14 -38.18
C GLU A 63 -30.85 30.21 -36.65
N LEU A 64 -31.77 30.91 -35.98
CA LEU A 64 -31.84 30.92 -34.51
C LEU A 64 -32.14 29.54 -33.93
N GLU A 65 -33.06 28.80 -34.54
CA GLU A 65 -33.41 27.46 -34.05
C GLU A 65 -32.27 26.46 -34.29
N GLU A 66 -31.57 26.57 -35.42
CA GLU A 66 -30.37 25.79 -35.68
C GLU A 66 -29.26 26.08 -34.65
N LEU A 67 -28.98 27.36 -34.37
CA LEU A 67 -27.99 27.76 -33.37
C LEU A 67 -28.36 27.29 -31.97
N ARG A 68 -29.66 27.31 -31.60
CA ARG A 68 -30.14 26.74 -30.33
C ARG A 68 -29.92 25.23 -30.26
N GLY A 69 -30.18 24.52 -31.36
CA GLY A 69 -29.90 23.09 -31.46
C GLY A 69 -28.42 22.77 -31.30
N GLN A 70 -27.56 23.50 -32.01
CA GLN A 70 -26.11 23.34 -31.91
C GLN A 70 -25.58 23.64 -30.50
N LEU A 71 -26.15 24.64 -29.82
CA LEU A 71 -25.81 24.96 -28.44
C LEU A 71 -26.21 23.82 -27.48
N ALA A 72 -27.43 23.31 -27.59
CA ALA A 72 -27.90 22.19 -26.78
C ALA A 72 -27.03 20.94 -26.96
N ASP A 73 -26.68 20.61 -28.21
CA ASP A 73 -25.78 19.50 -28.52
C ASP A 73 -24.37 19.72 -27.94
N ALA A 74 -23.85 20.95 -28.01
CA ALA A 74 -22.55 21.30 -27.46
C ALA A 74 -22.53 21.19 -25.92
N GLU A 75 -23.59 21.64 -25.24
CA GLU A 75 -23.77 21.52 -23.80
C GLU A 75 -23.84 20.05 -23.37
N GLN A 76 -24.57 19.22 -24.12
CA GLN A 76 -24.64 17.79 -23.86
C GLN A 76 -23.27 17.11 -24.04
N ARG A 77 -22.55 17.43 -25.11
CA ARG A 77 -21.19 16.90 -25.35
C ARG A 77 -20.22 17.34 -24.25
N ALA A 78 -20.28 18.60 -23.82
CA ALA A 78 -19.43 19.13 -22.75
C ALA A 78 -19.70 18.43 -21.42
N THR A 79 -20.97 18.19 -21.10
CA THR A 79 -21.38 17.47 -19.88
C THR A 79 -20.87 16.02 -19.91
N THR A 80 -21.01 15.35 -21.05
CA THR A 80 -20.51 13.97 -21.25
C THR A 80 -18.99 13.92 -21.09
N ALA A 81 -18.26 14.79 -21.78
CA ALA A 81 -16.80 14.86 -21.70
C ALA A 81 -16.30 15.17 -20.27
N THR A 82 -17.03 16.01 -19.52
CA THR A 82 -16.70 16.29 -18.12
C THR A 82 -16.84 15.05 -17.24
N THR A 83 -17.87 14.24 -17.49
CA THR A 83 -18.10 12.97 -16.78
C THR A 83 -17.01 11.96 -17.12
N ASP A 84 -16.71 11.79 -18.41
CA ASP A 84 -15.66 10.87 -18.87
C ASP A 84 -14.27 11.25 -18.30
N LEU A 85 -13.97 12.55 -18.21
CA LEU A 85 -12.73 13.02 -17.59
C LEU A 85 -12.67 12.72 -16.09
N ALA A 86 -13.78 12.84 -15.37
CA ALA A 86 -13.84 12.48 -13.96
C ALA A 86 -13.65 10.96 -13.76
N ASP A 87 -14.24 10.15 -14.62
CA ASP A 87 -14.07 8.69 -14.59
C ASP A 87 -12.64 8.27 -14.94
N LEU A 88 -12.03 8.86 -15.97
CA LEU A 88 -10.63 8.62 -16.32
C LEU A 88 -9.69 9.03 -15.18
N ARG A 89 -9.96 10.15 -14.51
CA ARG A 89 -9.19 10.60 -13.34
C ARG A 89 -9.21 9.53 -12.24
N ARG A 90 -10.39 9.02 -11.91
CA ARG A 90 -10.57 7.95 -10.93
C ARG A 90 -9.83 6.68 -11.33
N GLN A 91 -9.91 6.27 -12.60
CA GLN A 91 -9.19 5.09 -13.10
C GLN A 91 -7.67 5.24 -12.99
N LEU A 92 -7.14 6.45 -13.23
CA LEU A 92 -5.71 6.73 -13.06
C LEU A 92 -5.28 6.65 -11.60
N ASP A 93 -6.09 7.16 -10.68
CA ASP A 93 -5.82 7.07 -9.24
C ASP A 93 -5.85 5.60 -8.77
N GLU A 94 -6.84 4.81 -9.21
CA GLU A 94 -6.91 3.37 -8.93
C GLU A 94 -5.69 2.61 -9.49
N LEU A 95 -5.22 2.98 -10.68
CA LEU A 95 -4.04 2.37 -11.30
C LEU A 95 -2.75 2.73 -10.54
N ALA A 96 -2.64 3.96 -10.03
CA ALA A 96 -1.54 4.35 -9.17
C ALA A 96 -1.50 3.52 -7.87
N ASP A 97 -2.66 3.29 -7.24
CA ASP A 97 -2.77 2.43 -6.05
C ASP A 97 -2.40 0.98 -6.32
N VAL A 98 -2.78 0.44 -7.49
CA VAL A 98 -2.35 -0.91 -7.92
C VAL A 98 -0.84 -0.97 -8.13
N GLN A 99 -0.24 0.04 -8.75
CA GLN A 99 1.21 0.11 -8.95
C GLN A 99 1.97 0.19 -7.63
N ALA A 100 1.50 0.98 -6.67
CA ALA A 100 2.09 1.08 -5.35
C ALA A 100 2.05 -0.27 -4.62
N ARG A 101 0.91 -0.98 -4.64
CA ARG A 101 0.79 -2.32 -4.05
C ARG A 101 1.69 -3.34 -4.74
N ALA A 102 1.77 -3.31 -6.06
CA ALA A 102 2.66 -4.19 -6.82
C ALA A 102 4.13 -3.99 -6.44
N GLU A 103 4.55 -2.73 -6.19
CA GLU A 103 5.89 -2.44 -5.73
C GLU A 103 6.19 -3.02 -4.35
N VAL A 104 5.26 -2.90 -3.41
CA VAL A 104 5.39 -3.53 -2.07
C VAL A 104 5.56 -5.04 -2.21
N TYR A 105 4.72 -5.71 -3.01
CA TYR A 105 4.85 -7.16 -3.21
C TYR A 105 6.17 -7.57 -3.87
N ARG A 106 6.73 -6.74 -4.77
CA ARG A 106 8.06 -6.98 -5.33
C ARG A 106 9.15 -6.92 -4.26
N GLN A 107 9.09 -5.91 -3.40
CA GLN A 107 10.05 -5.74 -2.30
C GLN A 107 9.97 -6.89 -1.30
N GLU A 108 8.76 -7.31 -0.93
CA GLU A 108 8.54 -8.46 -0.04
C GLU A 108 9.11 -9.75 -0.65
N ARG A 109 8.81 -10.02 -1.92
CA ARG A 109 9.37 -11.18 -2.63
C ARG A 109 10.88 -11.17 -2.66
N ASP A 110 11.50 -10.02 -2.93
CA ASP A 110 12.95 -9.91 -3.01
C ASP A 110 13.61 -10.08 -1.63
N ALA A 111 12.97 -9.58 -0.56
CA ALA A 111 13.41 -9.81 0.81
C ALA A 111 13.29 -11.28 1.22
N GLU A 112 12.18 -11.94 0.88
CA GLU A 112 12.00 -13.38 1.12
C GLU A 112 13.01 -14.22 0.32
N ALA A 113 13.31 -13.84 -0.92
CA ALA A 113 14.32 -14.52 -1.73
C ALA A 113 15.71 -14.41 -1.08
N ALA A 114 16.07 -13.23 -0.56
CA ALA A 114 17.33 -13.03 0.16
C ALA A 114 17.41 -13.86 1.45
N GLU A 115 16.33 -13.92 2.24
CA GLU A 115 16.30 -14.74 3.46
C GLU A 115 16.34 -16.23 3.13
N ASN A 116 15.64 -16.69 2.10
CA ASN A 116 15.73 -18.07 1.63
C ASN A 116 17.15 -18.46 1.22
N GLN A 117 17.87 -17.57 0.53
CA GLN A 117 19.27 -17.80 0.17
C GLN A 117 20.18 -17.88 1.41
N ARG A 118 19.94 -17.02 2.40
CA ARG A 118 20.67 -17.05 3.67
C ARG A 118 20.42 -18.35 4.42
N LEU A 119 19.16 -18.77 4.54
CA LEU A 119 18.79 -20.03 5.19
C LEU A 119 19.36 -21.24 4.46
N ALA A 120 19.37 -21.25 3.12
CA ALA A 120 20.00 -22.31 2.34
C ALA A 120 21.51 -22.42 2.65
N THR A 121 22.19 -21.27 2.77
CA THR A 121 23.61 -21.26 3.16
C THR A 121 23.82 -21.84 4.55
N LEU A 122 23.03 -21.41 5.54
CA LEU A 122 23.11 -21.94 6.91
C LEU A 122 22.81 -23.43 6.98
N LEU A 123 21.89 -23.94 6.16
CA LEU A 123 21.58 -25.37 6.08
C LEU A 123 22.76 -26.18 5.53
N GLU A 124 23.44 -25.68 4.50
CA GLU A 124 24.64 -26.35 3.97
C GLU A 124 25.81 -26.33 4.96
N GLU A 125 26.02 -25.21 5.66
CA GLU A 125 27.00 -25.11 6.74
C GLU A 125 26.69 -26.10 7.88
N ALA A 126 25.43 -26.19 8.30
CA ALA A 126 25.00 -27.13 9.34
C ALA A 126 25.15 -28.59 8.89
N ARG A 127 24.85 -28.90 7.61
CA ARG A 127 25.07 -30.25 7.03
C ARG A 127 26.54 -30.63 7.05
N ARG A 128 27.41 -29.70 6.67
CA ARG A 128 28.85 -29.92 6.70
C ARG A 128 29.35 -30.15 8.12
N ALA A 129 28.97 -29.30 9.06
CA ALA A 129 29.34 -29.45 10.47
C ALA A 129 28.86 -30.79 11.05
N ALA A 130 27.63 -31.21 10.71
CA ALA A 130 27.11 -32.50 11.13
C ALA A 130 27.91 -33.69 10.55
N SER A 131 28.34 -33.60 9.29
CA SER A 131 29.22 -34.60 8.67
C SER A 131 30.57 -34.66 9.39
N GLU A 132 31.18 -33.51 9.67
CA GLU A 132 32.46 -33.44 10.37
C GLU A 132 32.37 -34.06 11.78
N VAL A 133 31.27 -33.81 12.50
CA VAL A 133 31.00 -34.45 13.81
C VAL A 133 30.78 -35.95 13.67
N ALA A 134 30.06 -36.40 12.63
CA ALA A 134 29.83 -37.82 12.41
C ALA A 134 31.13 -38.58 12.11
N ASP A 135 32.00 -38.01 11.26
CA ASP A 135 33.31 -38.56 10.93
C ASP A 135 34.20 -38.64 12.18
N GLU A 136 34.18 -37.58 13.01
CA GLU A 136 34.91 -37.53 14.27
C GLU A 136 34.42 -38.58 15.28
N LEU A 137 33.11 -38.77 15.40
CA LEU A 137 32.54 -39.82 16.27
C LEU A 137 32.95 -41.23 15.81
N GLU A 138 32.95 -41.49 14.50
CA GLU A 138 33.37 -42.79 13.96
C GLU A 138 34.88 -43.01 14.18
N ARG A 139 35.71 -41.96 14.02
CA ARG A 139 37.13 -42.01 14.35
C ARG A 139 37.37 -42.35 15.82
N VAL A 140 36.71 -41.64 16.74
CA VAL A 140 36.81 -41.89 18.19
C VAL A 140 36.34 -43.31 18.51
N ARG A 141 35.23 -43.77 17.91
CA ARG A 141 34.73 -45.14 18.09
C ARG A 141 35.73 -46.20 17.63
N GLY A 142 36.46 -45.96 16.54
CA GLY A 142 37.51 -46.86 16.06
C GLY A 142 38.78 -46.85 16.92
N GLU A 143 39.06 -45.75 17.63
CA GLU A 143 40.21 -45.60 18.52
C GLU A 143 39.96 -46.13 19.93
N VAL A 144 38.71 -46.18 20.40
CA VAL A 144 38.35 -46.87 21.63
C VAL A 144 38.58 -48.36 21.38
N PRO A 145 39.59 -49.01 22.02
CA PRO A 145 39.72 -50.44 21.90
C PRO A 145 38.41 -51.05 22.36
N ALA A 146 37.91 -52.05 21.62
CA ALA A 146 36.84 -52.88 22.13
C ALA A 146 37.36 -53.49 23.44
N GLU A 147 37.09 -52.85 24.58
CA GLU A 147 37.09 -53.50 25.86
C GLU A 147 36.19 -54.70 25.62
N ALA A 148 36.79 -55.88 25.56
CA ALA A 148 36.05 -57.10 25.40
C ALA A 148 35.06 -57.10 26.57
N GLU A 149 33.77 -56.88 26.25
CA GLU A 149 32.67 -57.13 27.15
C GLU A 149 32.75 -58.63 27.49
N HIS A 150 33.62 -58.95 28.44
CA HIS A 150 33.71 -60.26 29.01
C HIS A 150 32.67 -60.23 30.13
N ARG A 151 31.60 -61.00 29.94
CA ARG A 151 30.68 -61.26 31.04
C ARG A 151 31.44 -62.07 32.05
N HIS A 152 31.58 -61.54 33.27
CA HIS A 152 32.21 -62.28 34.35
C HIS A 152 31.42 -63.57 34.62
N ALA A 153 31.99 -64.69 34.21
CA ALA A 153 31.50 -66.01 34.57
C ALA A 153 32.25 -66.46 35.82
N TYR A 154 31.50 -66.67 36.90
CA TYR A 154 32.04 -67.15 38.16
C TYR A 154 31.60 -68.60 38.34
N PRO A 155 32.41 -69.59 37.91
CA PRO A 155 32.05 -70.99 38.06
C PRO A 155 31.83 -71.32 39.53
N TRP A 156 30.69 -71.95 39.81
CA TRP A 156 30.26 -72.29 41.16
C TRP A 156 30.09 -73.81 41.27
N ASP A 157 31.22 -74.51 41.29
CA ASP A 157 31.26 -75.97 41.25
C ASP A 157 30.78 -76.63 42.57
N ASP A 158 30.78 -75.89 43.68
CA ASP A 158 30.19 -76.29 44.96
C ASP A 158 29.31 -75.16 45.52
N PRO A 159 27.97 -75.33 45.59
CA PRO A 159 27.03 -74.30 46.05
C PRO A 159 27.21 -73.89 47.53
N LYS A 160 28.02 -74.60 48.32
CA LYS A 160 28.41 -74.20 49.69
C LYS A 160 29.77 -73.52 49.75
N GLY A 161 30.55 -73.57 48.67
CA GLY A 161 31.84 -72.92 48.51
C GLY A 161 31.72 -71.48 48.02
N VAL A 162 32.83 -70.75 48.08
CA VAL A 162 32.94 -69.38 47.55
C VAL A 162 33.22 -69.48 46.06
N PRO A 163 32.46 -68.80 45.18
CA PRO A 163 32.78 -68.79 43.75
C PRO A 163 34.21 -68.33 43.51
N GLY A 164 34.90 -68.98 42.57
CA GLY A 164 36.24 -68.59 42.17
C GLY A 164 36.27 -67.20 41.52
N SER A 165 37.45 -66.59 41.39
CA SER A 165 37.61 -65.35 40.63
C SER A 165 37.29 -65.56 39.15
N CYS A 166 36.78 -64.53 38.47
CA CYS A 166 36.62 -64.56 37.02
C CYS A 166 38.00 -64.75 36.34
N ALA A 167 38.02 -65.33 35.13
CA ALA A 167 39.24 -65.55 34.34
C ALA A 167 40.05 -64.26 34.06
N CYS A 168 39.40 -63.10 34.15
CA CYS A 168 40.02 -61.79 34.05
C CYS A 168 40.71 -61.31 35.36
N GLY A 169 40.69 -62.11 36.43
CA GLY A 169 41.29 -61.79 37.72
C GLY A 169 40.38 -60.99 38.68
N HIS A 170 39.17 -60.59 38.26
CA HIS A 170 38.22 -59.93 39.16
C HIS A 170 37.60 -60.92 40.15
N ALA A 171 37.63 -60.56 41.44
CA ALA A 171 37.00 -61.34 42.50
C ALA A 171 35.47 -61.41 42.29
N TYR A 172 34.85 -62.46 42.82
CA TYR A 172 33.39 -62.55 42.89
C TYR A 172 32.85 -61.36 43.70
N PRO A 173 31.84 -60.60 43.21
CA PRO A 173 31.25 -59.51 43.96
C PRO A 173 30.48 -60.10 45.15
N ARG A 174 31.19 -60.32 46.26
CA ARG A 174 30.56 -60.54 47.55
C ARG A 174 29.91 -59.23 47.92
N THR A 175 28.57 -59.23 47.95
CA THR A 175 27.69 -58.20 48.54
C THR A 175 28.35 -56.84 48.66
N LEU A 176 28.06 -55.95 47.72
CA LEU A 176 28.37 -54.52 47.84
C LEU A 176 28.13 -54.11 49.31
N PRO A 177 29.10 -53.45 49.98
CA PRO A 177 28.79 -52.83 51.26
C PRO A 177 27.54 -51.95 51.04
N PRO A 178 26.62 -51.87 52.03
CA PRO A 178 25.47 -50.99 51.91
C PRO A 178 26.01 -49.62 51.48
N VAL A 179 25.53 -49.15 50.33
CA VAL A 179 25.79 -47.78 49.91
C VAL A 179 25.15 -46.93 51.01
N ASP A 180 25.96 -46.20 51.77
CA ASP A 180 25.46 -45.19 52.70
C ASP A 180 24.68 -44.17 51.86
N THR A 181 23.36 -44.31 51.81
CA THR A 181 22.43 -43.36 51.20
C THR A 181 22.14 -42.21 52.16
N ASP A 182 23.20 -41.61 52.71
CA ASP A 182 23.13 -40.39 53.53
C ASP A 182 23.30 -39.12 52.66
N ASP A 183 23.08 -39.23 51.34
CA ASP A 183 22.78 -38.05 50.54
C ASP A 183 21.30 -37.70 50.76
N GLU A 184 21.07 -36.66 51.57
CA GLU A 184 19.80 -35.93 51.56
C GLU A 184 19.41 -35.67 50.10
N PRO A 185 18.15 -35.93 49.68
CA PRO A 185 17.74 -35.68 48.31
C PRO A 185 17.89 -34.19 48.03
N GLU A 186 18.96 -33.83 47.32
CA GLU A 186 19.18 -32.50 46.79
C GLU A 186 17.91 -32.12 46.03
N ALA A 187 17.25 -31.06 46.48
CA ALA A 187 15.94 -30.66 45.98
C ALA A 187 16.00 -30.59 44.45
N ALA A 188 15.29 -31.51 43.79
CA ALA A 188 15.31 -31.64 42.35
C ALA A 188 15.16 -30.26 41.71
N ALA A 189 16.20 -29.84 40.97
CA ALA A 189 16.18 -28.58 40.25
C ALA A 189 14.87 -28.52 39.44
N PRO A 190 14.14 -27.39 39.48
CA PRO A 190 12.86 -27.29 38.80
C PRO A 190 13.06 -27.66 37.34
N GLU A 191 12.28 -28.65 36.87
CA GLU A 191 12.41 -29.15 35.51
C GLU A 191 12.39 -27.96 34.52
N PRO A 192 13.36 -27.87 33.59
CA PRO A 192 13.51 -26.70 32.73
C PRO A 192 12.27 -26.44 31.84
N TRP A 193 11.39 -27.42 31.73
CA TRP A 193 10.14 -27.39 30.98
C TRP A 193 8.94 -26.88 31.79
N ALA A 194 9.04 -26.72 33.11
CA ALA A 194 7.91 -26.34 33.97
C ALA A 194 7.27 -25.00 33.55
N GLY A 195 8.10 -24.01 33.18
CA GLY A 195 7.64 -22.72 32.67
C GLY A 195 7.04 -22.78 31.26
N LEU A 196 7.47 -23.73 30.43
CA LEU A 196 6.90 -23.97 29.10
C LEU A 196 5.51 -24.63 29.24
N LEU A 197 5.42 -25.70 30.02
CA LEU A 197 4.18 -26.44 30.26
C LEU A 197 3.10 -25.57 30.95
N GLY A 198 3.52 -24.65 31.83
CA GLY A 198 2.61 -23.66 32.42
C GLY A 198 1.97 -22.73 31.38
N ARG A 199 2.77 -22.24 30.42
CA ARG A 199 2.26 -21.39 29.32
C ARG A 199 1.32 -22.15 28.39
N VAL A 200 1.70 -23.36 27.98
CA VAL A 200 0.87 -24.21 27.12
C VAL A 200 -0.48 -24.51 27.78
N ARG A 201 -0.52 -24.84 29.09
CA ARG A 201 -1.80 -25.04 29.81
C ARG A 201 -2.63 -23.77 29.93
N ALA A 202 -2.01 -22.60 30.06
CA ALA A 202 -2.72 -21.34 30.13
C ALA A 202 -3.40 -21.00 28.80
N GLU A 203 -2.72 -21.24 27.68
CA GLU A 203 -3.26 -21.03 26.33
C GLU A 203 -4.38 -22.01 25.97
N LEU A 204 -4.27 -23.26 26.41
CA LEU A 204 -5.27 -24.30 26.15
C LEU A 204 -6.53 -24.19 27.02
N LYS A 205 -6.54 -23.36 28.08
CA LYS A 205 -7.68 -23.23 29.03
C LYS A 205 -8.97 -22.66 28.40
N GLY A 206 -8.91 -22.19 27.15
CA GLY A 206 -10.06 -21.66 26.41
C GLY A 206 -10.43 -22.43 25.14
N TRP A 207 -9.78 -23.56 24.84
CA TRP A 207 -10.08 -24.33 23.64
C TRP A 207 -11.25 -25.30 23.90
N PRO A 208 -12.28 -25.33 23.03
CA PRO A 208 -13.31 -26.36 23.11
C PRO A 208 -12.68 -27.73 22.82
N ALA A 209 -13.05 -28.72 23.63
CA ALA A 209 -12.62 -30.11 23.52
C ALA A 209 -13.10 -30.78 22.23
#